data_AF-A0A520C9D5-F1
#
_entry.id   AF-A0A520C9D5-F1
#
_cell.length_a   1.000
_cell.length_b   1.000
_cell.length_c   1.000
_cell.angle_alpha   90.00
_cell.angle_beta   90.00
_cell.angle_gamma   90.00
#
_symmetry.space_group_name_H-M   'P 1'
#
loop_
_entity.id
_entity.type
_entity.pdbx_description
1 polymer ?
#
loop_
_entity_poly.entity_id
_entity_poly.type
_entity_poly.pdbx_seq_one_letter_code
_entity_poly.pdbx_strand_id
1 'polypeptide(L)'
;GSSTHLGGELLEQNGKLSLTHVPYKGAGEAMLGVVSGQVDVLVTAAPTAIAQVKGGKARALLVTSPQRLAALPDVPTSAQAGLKDFTATNWFGIAAPKGTPPAIIDRMQAEVAKALASPDLARRFADQGADVAVMAPAEFQAYVRSQVEDWGKVIKAAGVQAE
;
A
#
# COMPACT_ATOMS: atom_id res chain seq x y z
N GLY A 1 6.30 -5.53 11.84
CA GLY A 1 6.97 -4.50 11.00
C GLY A 1 6.58 -4.49 9.53
N SER A 2 5.42 -5.01 9.11
CA SER A 2 4.92 -4.83 7.73
C SER A 2 4.47 -3.38 7.48
N SER A 3 4.28 -2.98 6.22
CA SER A 3 3.70 -1.67 5.89
C SER A 3 2.29 -1.47 6.49
N THR A 4 1.50 -2.54 6.57
CA THR A 4 0.19 -2.58 7.26
C THR A 4 0.33 -2.28 8.75
N HIS A 5 1.29 -2.91 9.43
CA HIS A 5 1.58 -2.63 10.85
C HIS A 5 1.97 -1.17 11.06
N LEU A 6 2.97 -0.69 10.30
CA LEU A 6 3.44 0.70 10.40
C LEU A 6 2.34 1.71 10.05
N GLY A 7 1.44 1.37 9.12
CA GLY A 7 0.27 2.19 8.81
C GLY A 7 -0.70 2.32 9.98
N GLY A 8 -0.88 1.24 10.77
CA GLY A 8 -1.67 1.26 12.00
C GLY A 8 -1.04 2.16 13.08
N GLU A 9 0.26 1.99 13.32
CA GLU A 9 1.02 2.83 14.27
C GLU A 9 0.97 4.31 13.90
N LEU A 10 1.15 4.63 12.61
CA LEU A 10 1.03 6.00 12.10
C LEU A 10 -0.39 6.57 12.28
N LEU A 11 -1.43 5.75 12.07
CA LEU A 11 -2.81 6.16 12.32
C LEU A 11 -3.04 6.44 13.81
N GLU A 12 -2.54 5.59 14.70
CA GLU A 12 -2.65 5.78 16.14
C GLU A 12 -2.02 7.12 16.57
N GLN A 13 -0.80 7.39 16.12
CA GLN A 13 -0.06 8.61 16.44
C GLN A 13 -0.74 9.87 15.88
N ASN A 14 -1.09 9.87 14.59
CA ASN A 14 -1.68 11.05 13.93
C ASN A 14 -3.11 11.31 14.39
N GLY A 15 -3.87 10.24 14.63
CA GLY A 15 -5.25 10.31 15.11
C GLY A 15 -5.36 10.54 16.61
N LYS A 16 -4.24 10.48 17.37
CA LYS A 16 -4.23 10.50 18.84
C LYS A 16 -5.18 9.45 19.42
N LEU A 17 -5.13 8.26 18.82
CA LEU A 17 -5.95 7.12 19.21
C LEU A 17 -5.17 6.25 20.21
N SER A 18 -5.87 5.28 20.78
CA SER A 18 -5.26 4.17 21.51
C SER A 18 -5.75 2.90 20.85
N LEU A 19 -4.86 2.20 20.14
CA LEU A 19 -5.16 1.01 19.35
C LEU A 19 -4.37 -0.18 19.89
N THR A 20 -4.97 -1.37 19.88
CA THR A 20 -4.25 -2.60 20.21
C THR A 20 -3.87 -3.32 18.92
N HIS A 21 -2.58 -3.50 18.67
CA HIS A 21 -2.11 -4.27 17.53
C HIS A 21 -2.43 -5.76 17.69
N VAL A 22 -3.14 -6.33 16.72
CA VAL A 22 -3.43 -7.77 16.62
C VAL A 22 -2.73 -8.32 15.38
N PRO A 23 -1.66 -9.14 15.53
CA PRO A 23 -0.91 -9.63 14.39
C PRO A 23 -1.64 -10.76 13.66
N TYR A 24 -1.61 -10.70 12.32
CA TYR A 24 -2.09 -11.75 11.40
C TYR A 24 -0.96 -12.18 10.45
N LYS A 25 -1.07 -13.37 9.84
CA LYS A 25 -0.04 -13.86 8.91
C LYS A 25 -0.01 -13.11 7.59
N GLY A 26 -1.08 -12.37 7.26
CA GLY A 26 -1.13 -11.54 6.07
C GLY A 26 -2.38 -10.68 5.98
N ALA A 27 -2.38 -9.74 5.03
CA ALA A 27 -3.44 -8.75 4.87
C ALA A 27 -4.81 -9.37 4.55
N GLY A 28 -4.84 -10.50 3.82
CA GLY A 28 -6.09 -11.22 3.54
C GLY A 28 -6.74 -11.80 4.79
N GLU A 29 -5.95 -12.37 5.70
CA GLU A 29 -6.42 -12.90 6.98
C GLU A 29 -6.92 -11.77 7.89
N ALA A 30 -6.16 -10.67 7.98
CA ALA A 30 -6.55 -9.48 8.73
C ALA A 30 -7.87 -8.87 8.21
N MET A 31 -8.08 -8.85 6.89
CA MET A 31 -9.32 -8.36 6.28
C MET A 31 -10.52 -9.24 6.66
N LEU A 32 -10.34 -10.56 6.75
CA LEU A 32 -11.38 -11.45 7.30
C LEU A 32 -11.63 -11.18 8.78
N GLY A 33 -10.60 -10.84 9.56
CA GLY A 33 -10.74 -10.37 10.94
C GLY A 33 -11.69 -9.18 11.05
N VAL A 34 -11.54 -8.16 10.20
CA VAL A 34 -12.47 -7.02 10.16
C VAL A 34 -13.88 -7.44 9.74
N VAL A 35 -14.00 -8.21 8.65
CA VAL A 35 -15.32 -8.63 8.12
C VAL A 35 -16.09 -9.49 9.13
N SER A 36 -15.40 -10.26 9.95
CA SER A 36 -15.99 -11.09 11.01
C SER A 36 -16.16 -10.37 12.35
N GLY A 37 -15.66 -9.14 12.48
CA GLY A 37 -15.73 -8.35 13.71
C GLY A 37 -14.74 -8.76 14.80
N GLN A 38 -13.69 -9.51 14.47
CA GLN A 38 -12.62 -9.85 15.41
C GLN A 38 -11.71 -8.65 15.71
N VAL A 39 -11.57 -7.73 14.74
CA VAL A 39 -10.84 -6.47 14.89
C VAL A 39 -11.65 -5.33 14.29
N ASP A 40 -11.58 -4.14 14.90
CA ASP A 40 -12.42 -3.01 14.52
C ASP A 40 -11.90 -2.26 13.28
N VAL A 41 -10.57 -2.19 13.14
CA VAL A 41 -9.90 -1.33 12.15
C VAL A 41 -8.72 -2.08 11.52
N LEU A 42 -8.54 -1.87 10.22
CA LEU A 42 -7.39 -2.36 9.46
C LEU A 42 -6.89 -1.25 8.52
N VAL A 43 -5.59 -0.97 8.58
CA VAL A 43 -4.89 -0.18 7.57
C VAL A 43 -4.24 -1.14 6.58
N THR A 44 -4.76 -1.22 5.35
CA THR A 44 -4.29 -2.19 4.34
C THR A 44 -4.23 -1.60 2.93
N ALA A 45 -3.57 -2.31 2.02
CA ALA A 45 -3.51 -1.96 0.61
C ALA A 45 -4.90 -2.03 -0.04
N ALA A 46 -5.19 -1.10 -0.95
CA ALA A 46 -6.49 -1.01 -1.61
C ALA A 46 -6.94 -2.32 -2.31
N PRO A 47 -6.06 -3.07 -3.01
CA PRO A 47 -6.46 -4.35 -3.62
C PRO A 47 -6.99 -5.39 -2.63
N THR A 48 -6.56 -5.34 -1.36
CA THR A 48 -7.03 -6.25 -0.32
C THR A 48 -8.45 -5.89 0.16
N ALA A 49 -8.76 -4.59 0.22
CA ALA A 49 -10.00 -4.11 0.83
C ALA A 49 -11.15 -3.87 -0.17
N ILE A 50 -10.84 -3.47 -1.42
CA ILE A 50 -11.85 -2.93 -2.35
C ILE A 50 -13.04 -3.85 -2.58
N ALA A 51 -12.82 -5.15 -2.73
CA ALA A 51 -13.92 -6.10 -2.94
C ALA A 51 -14.87 -6.16 -1.72
N GLN A 52 -14.32 -6.14 -0.51
CA GLN A 52 -15.11 -6.17 0.73
C GLN A 52 -15.84 -4.83 0.95
N VAL A 53 -15.21 -3.71 0.58
CA VAL A 53 -15.82 -2.38 0.65
C VAL A 53 -16.97 -2.23 -0.35
N LYS A 54 -16.74 -2.55 -1.63
CA LYS A 54 -17.78 -2.52 -2.67
C LYS A 54 -18.92 -3.50 -2.38
N GLY A 55 -18.62 -4.64 -1.74
CA GLY A 55 -19.61 -5.62 -1.30
C GLY A 55 -20.36 -5.25 -0.02
N GLY A 56 -20.08 -4.09 0.61
CA GLY A 56 -20.72 -3.64 1.85
C GLY A 56 -20.36 -4.46 3.10
N LYS A 57 -19.34 -5.31 3.00
CA LYS A 57 -18.83 -6.16 4.10
C LYS A 57 -17.87 -5.42 5.02
N ALA A 58 -17.27 -4.35 4.51
CA ALA A 58 -16.40 -3.44 5.25
C ALA A 58 -16.67 -2.00 4.83
N ARG A 59 -16.32 -1.05 5.69
CA ARG A 59 -16.44 0.39 5.41
C ARG A 59 -15.06 1.02 5.30
N ALA A 60 -14.73 1.58 4.13
CA ALA A 60 -13.55 2.41 3.99
C ALA A 60 -13.78 3.77 4.67
N LEU A 61 -12.95 4.09 5.67
CA LEU A 61 -13.06 5.34 6.43
C LEU A 61 -12.32 6.49 5.74
N LEU A 62 -11.13 6.21 5.21
CA LEU A 62 -10.28 7.12 4.48
C LEU A 62 -9.31 6.34 3.58
N VAL A 63 -8.70 7.03 2.61
CA VAL A 63 -7.52 6.54 1.88
C VAL A 63 -6.28 7.31 2.32
N THR A 64 -5.15 6.62 2.41
CA THR A 64 -3.88 7.17 2.90
C THR A 64 -3.02 7.79 1.79
N SER A 65 -3.49 7.77 0.54
CA SER A 65 -2.88 8.42 -0.61
C SER A 65 -3.18 9.93 -0.60
N PRO A 66 -2.30 10.75 -1.22
CA PRO A 66 -2.53 12.19 -1.33
C PRO A 66 -3.82 12.56 -2.07
N GLN A 67 -4.27 11.68 -2.97
CA GLN A 67 -5.50 11.82 -3.76
C GLN A 67 -6.44 10.66 -3.51
N ARG A 68 -7.74 10.87 -3.79
CA ARG A 68 -8.73 9.80 -3.72
C ARG A 68 -8.42 8.72 -4.76
N LEU A 69 -8.76 7.48 -4.44
CA LEU A 69 -8.68 6.39 -5.39
C LEU A 69 -9.87 6.46 -6.35
N ALA A 70 -9.64 6.27 -7.65
CA ALA A 70 -10.72 6.22 -8.63
C ALA A 70 -11.76 5.13 -8.31
N ALA A 71 -11.32 4.01 -7.71
CA ALA A 71 -12.19 2.92 -7.27
C ALA A 71 -13.03 3.23 -6.02
N LEU A 72 -12.71 4.31 -5.28
CA LEU A 72 -13.36 4.74 -4.04
C LEU A 72 -13.54 6.28 -4.04
N PRO A 73 -14.29 6.85 -5.01
CA PRO A 73 -14.33 8.30 -5.23
C PRO A 73 -14.99 9.07 -4.08
N ASP A 74 -15.83 8.41 -3.28
CA ASP A 74 -16.55 9.00 -2.15
C ASP A 74 -15.77 8.92 -0.83
N VAL A 75 -14.69 8.14 -0.79
CA VAL A 75 -13.87 7.97 0.41
C VAL A 75 -12.87 9.14 0.49
N PRO A 76 -12.83 9.89 1.60
CA PRO A 76 -11.92 11.02 1.74
C PRO A 76 -10.46 10.55 1.84
N THR A 77 -9.52 11.42 1.48
CA THR A 77 -8.11 11.21 1.84
C THR A 77 -7.90 11.43 3.34
N SER A 78 -6.81 10.92 3.89
CA SER A 78 -6.38 11.19 5.27
C SER A 78 -6.33 12.69 5.57
N ALA A 79 -5.77 13.48 4.66
CA ALA A 79 -5.73 14.94 4.78
C ALA A 79 -7.12 15.58 4.80
N GLN A 80 -8.06 15.11 3.96
CA GLN A 80 -9.46 15.56 3.96
C GLN A 80 -10.19 15.16 5.25
N ALA A 81 -9.80 14.04 5.87
CA ALA A 81 -10.31 13.56 7.14
C ALA A 81 -9.63 14.23 8.37
N GLY A 82 -8.74 15.20 8.15
CA GLY A 82 -8.07 15.96 9.22
C GLY A 82 -6.72 15.38 9.67
N LEU A 83 -6.24 14.30 9.05
CA LEU A 83 -4.96 13.66 9.34
C LEU A 83 -3.91 14.04 8.28
N LYS A 84 -3.53 15.32 8.24
CA LYS A 84 -2.69 15.89 7.17
C LYS A 84 -1.30 15.26 7.04
N ASP A 85 -0.73 14.82 8.16
CA ASP A 85 0.61 14.23 8.19
C ASP A 85 0.57 12.69 8.07
N PHE A 86 -0.63 12.11 7.93
CA PHE A 86 -0.80 10.67 7.75
C PHE A 86 -0.83 10.29 6.27
N THR A 87 0.34 9.95 5.72
CA THR A 87 0.44 9.34 4.38
C THR A 87 1.10 7.97 4.51
N ALA A 88 0.44 6.94 3.99
CA ALA A 88 0.91 5.56 4.06
C ALA A 88 0.52 4.82 2.78
N THR A 89 1.28 5.07 1.71
CA THR A 89 1.08 4.40 0.41
C THR A 89 2.00 3.20 0.29
N ASN A 90 1.52 2.15 -0.37
CA ASN A 90 2.32 0.98 -0.74
C ASN A 90 2.58 0.97 -2.25
N TRP A 91 3.64 0.25 -2.64
CA TRP A 91 3.98 -0.02 -4.03
C TRP A 91 4.34 -1.48 -4.19
N PHE A 92 4.23 -1.99 -5.41
CA PHE A 92 4.69 -3.31 -5.79
C PHE A 92 5.62 -3.17 -6.98
N GLY A 93 6.62 -4.05 -7.05
CA GLY A 93 7.53 -4.09 -8.18
C GLY A 93 8.20 -5.45 -8.31
N ILE A 94 8.97 -5.59 -9.37
CA ILE A 94 9.64 -6.84 -9.73
C ILE A 94 11.13 -6.66 -9.52
N ALA A 95 11.74 -7.61 -8.81
CA ALA A 95 13.17 -7.67 -8.58
C ALA A 95 13.74 -8.99 -9.12
N ALA A 96 15.02 -8.99 -9.43
CA ALA A 96 15.76 -10.18 -9.84
C ALA A 96 16.96 -10.40 -8.91
N PRO A 97 17.50 -11.64 -8.81
CA PRO A 97 18.67 -11.92 -7.98
C PRO A 97 19.88 -11.03 -8.33
N LYS A 98 20.71 -10.75 -7.32
CA LYS A 98 21.97 -10.03 -7.53
C LYS A 98 22.83 -10.76 -8.56
N GLY A 99 23.36 -10.02 -9.53
CA GLY A 99 24.19 -10.57 -10.61
C GLY A 99 23.40 -11.01 -11.85
N THR A 100 22.07 -10.84 -11.87
CA THR A 100 21.28 -11.03 -13.09
C THR A 100 21.83 -10.13 -14.22
N PRO A 101 22.16 -10.68 -15.40
CA PRO A 101 22.71 -9.91 -16.51
C PRO A 101 21.82 -8.71 -16.91
N PRO A 102 22.41 -7.53 -17.22
CA PRO A 102 21.65 -6.34 -17.61
C PRO A 102 20.64 -6.58 -18.74
N ALA A 103 21.03 -7.34 -19.77
CA ALA A 103 20.14 -7.67 -20.88
C ALA A 103 18.87 -8.44 -20.46
N ILE A 104 18.92 -9.23 -19.38
CA ILE A 104 17.74 -9.91 -18.83
C ILE A 104 16.85 -8.91 -18.08
N ILE A 105 17.45 -7.99 -17.32
CA ILE A 105 16.73 -6.91 -16.63
C ILE A 105 16.01 -6.03 -17.64
N ASP A 106 16.70 -5.61 -18.70
CA ASP A 106 16.15 -4.76 -19.75
C ASP A 106 14.98 -5.45 -20.47
N ARG A 107 15.14 -6.74 -20.80
CA ARG A 107 14.05 -7.53 -21.39
C ARG A 107 12.85 -7.65 -20.45
N MET A 108 13.09 -7.94 -19.17
CA MET A 108 12.02 -8.05 -18.17
C MET A 108 11.27 -6.72 -18.03
N GLN A 109 11.99 -5.59 -17.96
CA GLN A 109 11.38 -4.27 -17.88
C GLN A 109 10.55 -3.96 -19.14
N ALA A 110 11.06 -4.28 -20.32
CA ALA A 110 10.35 -4.05 -21.58
C ALA A 110 9.03 -4.86 -21.67
N GLU A 111 9.05 -6.14 -21.29
CA GLU A 111 7.84 -6.98 -21.28
C GLU A 111 6.82 -6.52 -20.22
N VAL A 112 7.30 -6.10 -19.05
CA VAL A 112 6.44 -5.53 -17.99
C VAL A 112 5.81 -4.22 -18.47
N ALA A 113 6.58 -3.32 -19.07
CA ALA A 113 6.08 -2.06 -19.63
C ALA A 113 5.01 -2.33 -20.71
N LYS A 114 5.25 -3.30 -21.60
CA LYS A 114 4.28 -3.71 -22.63
C LYS A 114 3.00 -4.28 -22.02
N ALA A 115 3.11 -5.13 -21.00
CA ALA A 115 1.95 -5.68 -20.32
C ALA A 115 1.13 -4.57 -19.64
N LEU A 116 1.79 -3.65 -18.95
CA LEU A 116 1.18 -2.52 -18.25
C LEU A 116 0.54 -1.49 -19.19
N ALA A 117 1.00 -1.40 -20.45
CA ALA A 117 0.35 -0.61 -21.49
C ALA A 117 -0.95 -1.24 -22.04
N SER A 118 -1.27 -2.50 -21.67
CA SER A 118 -2.53 -3.14 -22.05
C SER A 118 -3.71 -2.45 -21.35
N PRO A 119 -4.74 -1.98 -22.09
CA PRO A 119 -5.92 -1.38 -21.50
C PRO A 119 -6.68 -2.31 -20.54
N ASP A 120 -6.68 -3.62 -20.81
CA ASP A 120 -7.31 -4.61 -19.92
C ASP A 120 -6.59 -4.68 -18.57
N LEU A 121 -5.26 -4.72 -18.58
CA LEU A 121 -4.48 -4.80 -17.36
C LEU A 121 -4.52 -3.50 -16.57
N ALA A 122 -4.41 -2.36 -17.25
CA ALA A 122 -4.55 -1.04 -16.63
C ALA A 122 -5.93 -0.87 -15.96
N ARG A 123 -7.01 -1.31 -16.63
CA ARG A 123 -8.36 -1.31 -16.04
C ARG A 123 -8.44 -2.20 -14.81
N ARG A 124 -7.91 -3.43 -14.86
CA ARG A 124 -7.92 -4.34 -13.70
C ARG A 124 -7.20 -3.77 -12.48
N PHE A 125 -6.05 -3.11 -12.69
CA PHE A 125 -5.35 -2.43 -11.59
C PHE A 125 -6.15 -1.25 -11.05
N ALA A 126 -6.70 -0.40 -11.94
CA ALA A 126 -7.54 0.73 -11.53
C ALA A 126 -8.79 0.27 -10.76
N ASP A 127 -9.46 -0.81 -11.18
CA ASP A 127 -10.62 -1.40 -10.50
C ASP A 127 -10.29 -1.90 -9.09
N GLN A 128 -9.02 -2.29 -8.87
CA GLN A 128 -8.42 -2.66 -7.59
C GLN A 128 -7.74 -1.49 -6.86
N GLY A 129 -7.94 -0.25 -7.33
CA GLY A 129 -7.40 0.96 -6.69
C GLY A 129 -5.87 1.05 -6.73
N ALA A 130 -5.24 0.41 -7.70
CA ALA A 130 -3.81 0.51 -7.96
C ALA A 130 -3.55 1.35 -9.21
N ASP A 131 -2.62 2.30 -9.09
CA ASP A 131 -2.09 3.03 -10.22
C ASP A 131 -0.90 2.28 -10.82
N VAL A 132 -0.82 2.31 -12.14
CA VAL A 132 0.27 1.69 -12.90
C VAL A 132 1.39 2.69 -13.09
N ALA A 133 2.60 2.33 -12.69
CA ALA A 133 3.81 3.10 -12.96
C ALA A 133 4.80 2.25 -13.75
N VAL A 134 5.37 2.83 -14.82
CA VAL A 134 6.47 2.24 -15.59
C VAL A 134 7.69 3.10 -15.37
N MET A 135 8.73 2.50 -14.80
CA MET A 135 10.01 3.17 -14.52
C MET A 135 11.13 2.46 -15.28
N ALA A 136 12.18 3.20 -15.64
CA ALA A 136 13.42 2.58 -16.08
C ALA A 136 14.07 1.83 -14.90
N PRO A 137 14.89 0.78 -15.13
CA PRO A 137 15.49 0.00 -14.04
C PRO A 137 16.30 0.85 -13.04
N ALA A 138 17.04 1.84 -13.53
CA ALA A 138 17.83 2.75 -12.70
C ALA A 138 16.95 3.68 -11.85
N GLU A 139 15.84 4.17 -12.41
CA GLU A 139 14.85 4.99 -11.71
C GLU A 139 14.16 4.19 -10.62
N PHE A 140 13.73 2.96 -10.93
CA PHE A 140 13.12 2.08 -9.95
C PHE A 140 14.09 1.75 -8.81
N GLN A 141 15.38 1.54 -9.11
CA GLN A 141 16.39 1.34 -8.08
C GLN A 141 16.57 2.58 -7.19
N ALA A 142 16.52 3.79 -7.76
CA ALA A 142 16.56 5.02 -6.98
C ALA A 142 15.31 5.19 -6.11
N TYR A 143 14.15 4.86 -6.65
CA TYR A 143 12.88 4.86 -5.91
C TYR A 143 12.90 3.88 -4.73
N VAL A 144 13.38 2.65 -4.93
CA VAL A 144 13.51 1.68 -3.83
C VAL A 144 14.42 2.23 -2.72
N ARG A 145 15.54 2.88 -3.07
CA ARG A 145 16.43 3.51 -2.08
C ARG A 145 15.74 4.62 -1.30
N SER A 146 15.03 5.53 -1.96
CA SER A 146 14.31 6.61 -1.27
C SER A 146 13.21 6.05 -0.35
N GLN A 147 12.51 5.00 -0.78
CA GLN A 147 11.49 4.34 0.02
C GLN A 147 12.08 3.69 1.29
N VAL A 148 13.27 3.08 1.19
CA VAL A 148 13.98 2.54 2.37
C VAL A 148 14.36 3.66 3.34
N GLU A 149 14.86 4.79 2.84
CA GLU A 149 15.22 5.93 3.68
C GLU A 149 14.01 6.53 4.39
N ASP A 150 12.90 6.74 3.68
CA ASP A 150 11.69 7.37 4.23
C ASP A 150 10.99 6.47 5.25
N TRP A 151 10.82 5.18 4.94
CA TRP A 151 10.27 4.23 5.92
C TRP A 151 11.22 4.03 7.11
N GLY A 152 12.54 4.12 6.91
CA GLY A 152 13.50 4.11 8.00
C GLY A 152 13.32 5.27 8.98
N LYS A 153 12.96 6.47 8.49
CA LYS A 153 12.63 7.63 9.35
C LYS A 153 11.32 7.37 10.12
N VAL A 154 10.30 6.85 9.44
CA VAL A 154 9.00 6.52 10.04
C VAL A 154 9.17 5.50 11.18
N ILE A 155 9.87 4.40 10.93
CA ILE A 155 10.12 3.35 11.94
C ILE A 155 10.82 3.94 13.18
N LYS A 156 11.86 4.77 12.98
CA LYS A 156 12.57 5.43 14.08
C LYS A 156 11.69 6.40 14.86
N ALA A 157 10.91 7.23 14.16
CA ALA A 157 10.01 8.19 14.79
C ALA A 157 8.90 7.48 15.58
N ALA A 158 8.41 6.36 15.07
CA ALA A 158 7.37 5.57 15.72
C ALA A 158 7.89 4.65 16.84
N GLY A 159 9.22 4.56 17.06
CA GLY A 159 9.80 3.68 18.07
C GLY A 159 9.60 2.18 17.80
N VAL A 160 9.24 1.82 16.56
CA VAL A 160 8.96 0.42 16.19
C VAL A 160 10.28 -0.34 16.09
N GLN A 161 10.41 -1.42 16.86
CA GLN A 161 11.54 -2.34 16.76
C GLN A 161 11.15 -3.58 15.95
N ALA A 162 12.12 -4.16 15.23
CA ALA A 162 11.95 -5.49 14.68
C ALA A 162 11.99 -6.48 15.86
N GLU A 163 10.93 -7.26 16.03
CA GLU A 163 10.94 -8.45 16.90
C GLU A 163 11.85 -9.53 16.31
#